data_AF-A0A4R4LA08-F1
#
_entry.id   AF-A0A4R4LA08-F1
#
_cell.length_a   1.000
_cell.length_b   1.000
_cell.length_c   1.000
_cell.angle_alpha   90.00
_cell.angle_beta   90.00
_cell.angle_gamma   90.00
#
_symmetry.space_group_name_H-M   'P 1'
#
loop_
_entity.id
_entity.type
_entity.pdbx_description
1 polymer ?
#
loop_
_entity_poly.entity_id
_entity_poly.type
_entity_poly.pdbx_seq_one_letter_code
_entity_poly.pdbx_strand_id
1 'polypeptide(L)'
;MTPIEAVVLCRYVKACCPQQQIDEYTPDAWHDLLGDLALDDCKAAVVQVARRQPFVAPAEIREEVRQIRNDRLEAAPESPPPVDPNREADYRRALTEIRYAVAGGRMPFRAIEGGRARGAGPSKTWRETRSSEDADRTLAQTVPCPVEWCPARAGEPCRSGPLAAPMTGWHPSRLMAARTEAEAS
;
A
#
# COMPACT_ATOMS: atom_id res chain seq x y z
N MET A 1 6.33 -17.34 -17.17
CA MET A 1 5.68 -18.28 -16.24
C MET A 1 6.24 -19.65 -16.52
N THR A 2 6.30 -20.52 -15.51
CA THR A 2 6.74 -21.91 -15.68
C THR A 2 5.62 -22.78 -16.30
N PRO A 3 5.92 -24.00 -16.79
CA PRO A 3 4.90 -24.92 -17.29
C PRO A 3 3.80 -25.23 -16.25
N ILE A 4 4.17 -25.38 -14.98
CA ILE A 4 3.22 -25.61 -13.89
C ILE A 4 2.31 -24.39 -13.70
N GLU A 5 2.85 -23.18 -13.81
CA GLU A 5 2.06 -21.95 -13.76
C GLU A 5 1.10 -21.82 -14.95
N ALA A 6 1.47 -22.32 -16.13
CA ALA A 6 0.58 -22.36 -17.29
C ALA A 6 -0.63 -23.28 -17.04
N VAL A 7 -0.43 -24.44 -16.39
CA VAL A 7 -1.54 -25.30 -15.92
C VAL A 7 -2.46 -24.54 -14.98
N VAL A 8 -1.89 -23.78 -14.04
CA VAL A 8 -2.67 -22.93 -13.13
C VAL A 8 -3.46 -21.87 -13.89
N LEU A 9 -2.86 -21.24 -14.90
CA LEU A 9 -3.53 -20.25 -15.74
C LEU A 9 -4.68 -20.86 -16.53
N CYS A 10 -4.49 -22.01 -17.19
CA CYS A 10 -5.56 -22.67 -17.93
C CYS A 10 -6.73 -23.07 -17.03
N ARG A 11 -6.46 -23.57 -15.81
CA ARG A 11 -7.49 -23.84 -14.80
C ARG A 11 -8.24 -22.57 -14.40
N TYR A 12 -7.52 -21.46 -14.23
CA TYR A 12 -8.11 -20.17 -13.92
C TYR A 12 -9.01 -19.68 -15.05
N VAL A 13 -8.56 -19.76 -16.30
CA VAL A 13 -9.36 -19.43 -17.49
C VAL A 13 -10.60 -20.31 -17.57
N LYS A 14 -10.49 -21.62 -17.33
CA LYS A 14 -11.66 -22.52 -17.31
C LYS A 14 -12.68 -22.14 -16.24
N ALA A 15 -12.21 -21.66 -15.08
CA ALA A 15 -13.10 -21.18 -14.02
C ALA A 15 -13.81 -19.86 -14.38
N CYS A 16 -13.11 -18.92 -15.02
CA CYS A 16 -13.68 -17.67 -15.50
C CYS A 16 -14.61 -17.86 -16.71
N CYS A 17 -14.27 -18.79 -17.59
CA CYS A 17 -14.93 -19.07 -18.86
C CYS A 17 -15.26 -20.58 -18.96
N PRO A 18 -16.33 -21.07 -18.30
CA PRO A 18 -16.62 -22.51 -18.24
C PRO A 18 -16.82 -23.19 -19.60
N GLN A 19 -17.17 -22.43 -20.64
CA GLN A 19 -17.35 -22.93 -22.01
C GLN A 19 -16.02 -23.10 -22.77
N GLN A 20 -14.92 -22.53 -22.28
CA GLN A 20 -13.60 -22.66 -22.88
C GLN A 20 -13.18 -24.15 -22.88
N GLN A 21 -12.84 -24.68 -24.05
CA GLN A 21 -12.27 -26.02 -24.14
C GLN A 21 -10.82 -25.97 -23.68
N ILE A 22 -10.49 -26.78 -22.68
CA ILE A 22 -9.16 -26.95 -22.11
C ILE A 22 -8.99 -28.46 -21.93
N ASP A 23 -7.97 -29.02 -22.56
CA ASP A 23 -7.60 -30.43 -22.47
C ASP A 23 -6.23 -30.60 -21.78
N GLU A 24 -5.68 -31.81 -21.84
CA GLU A 24 -4.40 -32.14 -21.21
C GLU A 24 -3.17 -31.48 -21.87
N TYR A 25 -3.24 -31.12 -23.16
CA TYR A 25 -2.14 -30.51 -23.92
C TYR A 25 -2.24 -28.98 -24.00
N THR A 26 -3.43 -28.43 -23.71
CA THR A 26 -3.67 -26.99 -23.75
C THR A 26 -2.69 -26.19 -22.90
N PRO A 27 -2.31 -26.61 -21.67
CA PRO A 27 -1.32 -25.89 -20.87
C PRO A 27 0.06 -25.79 -21.51
N ASP A 28 0.53 -26.83 -22.19
CA ASP A 28 1.84 -26.82 -22.86
C ASP A 28 1.85 -25.82 -24.01
N ALA A 29 0.81 -25.84 -24.85
CA ALA A 29 0.65 -24.85 -25.92
C ALA A 29 0.53 -23.42 -25.40
N TRP A 30 -0.13 -23.23 -24.25
CA TRP A 30 -0.23 -21.91 -23.61
C TRP A 30 1.10 -21.45 -23.02
N HIS A 31 1.89 -22.38 -22.46
CA HIS A 31 3.24 -22.09 -21.98
C HIS A 31 4.14 -21.64 -23.14
N ASP A 32 4.06 -22.26 -24.31
CA ASP A 32 4.84 -21.85 -25.47
C ASP A 32 4.54 -20.41 -25.92
N LEU A 33 3.29 -19.95 -25.72
CA LEU A 33 2.82 -18.62 -26.14
C LEU A 33 3.02 -17.53 -25.07
N LEU A 34 2.96 -17.90 -23.79
CA LEU A 34 2.91 -16.98 -22.65
C LEU A 34 4.04 -17.20 -21.63
N GLY A 35 4.94 -18.14 -21.87
CA GLY A 35 6.02 -18.54 -20.96
C GLY A 35 6.98 -17.41 -20.59
N ASP A 36 7.06 -16.35 -21.39
CA ASP A 36 7.85 -15.15 -21.09
C ASP A 36 7.14 -14.14 -20.15
N LEU A 37 5.85 -14.33 -19.88
CA LEU A 37 5.03 -13.41 -19.07
C LEU A 37 4.89 -13.89 -17.62
N ALA A 38 4.70 -12.96 -16.69
CA ALA A 38 4.47 -13.30 -15.28
C ALA A 38 3.04 -13.84 -15.09
N LEU A 39 2.86 -14.90 -14.27
CA LEU A 39 1.54 -15.49 -14.02
C LEU A 39 0.53 -14.48 -13.47
N ASP A 40 0.95 -13.60 -12.57
CA ASP A 40 0.07 -12.59 -11.96
C ASP A 40 -0.44 -11.57 -12.99
N ASP A 41 0.43 -11.13 -13.91
CA ASP A 41 0.04 -10.27 -15.03
C ASP A 41 -0.98 -11.00 -15.91
N CYS A 42 -0.73 -12.28 -16.23
CA CYS A 42 -1.65 -13.08 -17.05
C CYS A 42 -3.00 -13.30 -16.37
N LYS A 43 -3.06 -13.53 -15.06
CA LYS A 43 -4.34 -13.64 -14.33
C LYS A 43 -5.12 -12.32 -14.35
N ALA A 44 -4.44 -11.19 -14.14
CA ALA A 44 -5.07 -9.88 -14.22
C ALA A 44 -5.62 -9.62 -15.64
N ALA A 45 -4.86 -9.96 -16.67
CA ALA A 45 -5.29 -9.89 -18.07
C ALA A 45 -6.51 -10.77 -18.35
N VAL A 46 -6.53 -12.03 -17.88
CA VAL A 46 -7.68 -12.94 -18.01
C VAL A 46 -8.95 -12.32 -17.44
N VAL A 47 -8.89 -11.67 -16.27
CA VAL A 47 -10.04 -10.98 -15.67
C VAL A 47 -10.57 -9.88 -16.59
N GLN A 48 -9.69 -9.07 -17.18
CA GLN A 48 -10.11 -7.98 -18.07
C GLN A 48 -10.77 -8.51 -19.35
N VAL A 49 -10.21 -9.56 -19.96
CA VAL A 49 -10.82 -10.20 -21.14
C VAL A 49 -12.16 -10.84 -20.78
N ALA A 50 -12.20 -11.68 -19.74
CA ALA A 50 -13.40 -12.43 -19.34
C ALA A 50 -14.58 -11.55 -18.91
N ARG A 51 -14.31 -10.31 -18.48
CA ARG A 51 -15.37 -9.31 -18.21
C ARG A 51 -16.08 -8.82 -19.47
N ARG A 52 -15.42 -8.88 -20.63
CA ARG A 52 -15.92 -8.33 -21.89
C ARG A 52 -16.49 -9.41 -22.81
N GLN A 53 -16.02 -10.65 -22.68
CA GLN A 53 -16.36 -11.74 -23.61
C GLN A 53 -16.29 -13.13 -22.94
N PRO A 54 -17.02 -14.11 -23.48
CA PRO A 54 -17.14 -15.44 -22.87
C PRO A 54 -15.94 -16.38 -23.11
N PHE A 55 -14.98 -16.01 -23.96
CA PHE A 55 -13.79 -16.80 -24.30
C PHE A 55 -12.52 -15.98 -24.15
N VAL A 56 -11.40 -16.64 -23.89
CA VAL A 56 -10.08 -15.97 -23.73
C VAL A 56 -9.04 -16.67 -24.58
N ALA A 57 -8.41 -15.92 -25.48
CA ALA A 57 -7.29 -16.40 -26.28
C ALA A 57 -5.93 -15.95 -25.69
N PRO A 58 -4.85 -16.74 -25.85
CA PRO A 58 -3.50 -16.34 -25.44
C PRO A 58 -3.04 -15.00 -26.02
N ALA A 59 -3.39 -14.70 -27.27
CA ALA A 59 -3.03 -13.42 -27.91
C ALA A 59 -3.66 -12.21 -27.18
N GLU A 60 -4.90 -12.35 -26.71
CA GLU A 60 -5.60 -11.29 -25.97
C GLU A 60 -4.98 -11.10 -24.58
N ILE A 61 -4.59 -12.20 -23.92
CA ILE A 61 -3.85 -12.13 -22.66
C ILE A 61 -2.55 -11.35 -22.86
N ARG A 62 -1.80 -11.62 -23.95
CA ARG A 62 -0.54 -10.93 -24.24
C ARG A 62 -0.74 -9.44 -24.46
N GLU A 63 -1.78 -9.05 -25.19
CA GLU A 63 -2.11 -7.64 -25.41
C GLU A 63 -2.52 -6.96 -24.11
N GLU A 64 -3.38 -7.57 -23.29
CA GLU A 64 -3.78 -7.02 -22.00
C GLU A 64 -2.60 -6.92 -21.01
N VAL A 65 -1.69 -7.90 -20.99
CA VAL A 65 -0.46 -7.81 -20.19
C VAL A 65 0.40 -6.63 -20.65
N ARG A 66 0.48 -6.37 -21.95
CA ARG A 66 1.18 -5.20 -22.48
C ARG A 66 0.53 -3.92 -21.98
N GLN A 67 -0.80 -3.82 -22.00
CA GLN A 67 -1.51 -2.65 -21.48
C GLN A 67 -1.29 -2.46 -19.98
N ILE A 68 -1.42 -3.52 -19.17
CA ILE A 68 -1.14 -3.50 -17.73
C ILE A 68 0.29 -2.98 -17.45
N ARG A 69 1.27 -3.40 -18.27
CA ARG A 69 2.66 -2.93 -18.14
C ARG A 69 2.81 -1.46 -18.53
N ASN A 70 2.11 -1.01 -19.57
CA ASN A 70 2.10 0.39 -19.98
C ASN A 70 1.47 1.27 -18.90
N ASP A 71 0.32 0.88 -18.36
CA ASP A 71 -0.37 1.60 -17.29
C ASP A 71 0.54 1.78 -16.06
N ARG A 72 1.32 0.74 -15.72
CA ARG A 72 2.34 0.83 -14.64
C ARG A 72 3.44 1.82 -14.96
N LEU A 73 3.90 1.87 -16.21
CA LEU A 73 4.92 2.82 -16.64
C LEU A 73 4.39 4.27 -16.64
N GLU A 74 3.13 4.48 -17.03
CA GLU A 74 2.48 5.79 -17.02
C GLU A 74 2.16 6.28 -15.60
N ALA A 75 1.76 5.37 -14.71
CA ALA A 75 1.48 5.69 -13.31
C ALA A 75 2.75 5.87 -12.46
N ALA A 76 3.92 5.46 -12.96
CA ALA A 76 5.15 5.56 -12.20
C ALA A 76 5.66 7.00 -12.13
N PRO A 77 6.10 7.46 -10.95
CA PRO A 77 6.69 8.79 -10.83
C PRO A 77 7.97 8.87 -11.67
N GLU A 78 8.13 9.96 -12.42
CA GLU A 78 9.38 10.27 -13.10
C GLU A 78 10.48 10.48 -12.05
N SER A 79 11.43 9.56 -11.99
CA SER A 79 12.62 9.69 -11.17
C SER A 79 13.84 9.35 -12.01
N PRO A 80 14.84 10.26 -12.07
CA PRO A 80 16.05 9.99 -12.81
C PRO A 80 16.81 8.82 -12.17
N PRO A 81 17.48 7.99 -12.97
CA PRO A 81 18.42 6.99 -12.47
C PRO A 81 19.48 7.62 -11.54
N PRO A 82 19.92 6.91 -10.48
CA PRO A 82 20.93 7.41 -9.54
C PRO A 82 22.36 7.28 -10.11
N VAL A 83 22.55 7.66 -11.37
CA VAL A 83 23.84 7.63 -12.08
C VAL A 83 24.05 8.96 -12.78
N ASP A 84 25.32 9.36 -12.95
CA ASP A 84 25.70 10.62 -13.60
C ASP A 84 25.10 10.71 -15.02
N PRO A 85 24.28 11.72 -15.33
CA PRO A 85 23.71 11.90 -16.66
C PRO A 85 24.74 12.05 -17.78
N ASN A 86 25.96 12.50 -17.47
CA ASN A 86 27.04 12.65 -18.44
C ASN A 86 27.68 11.30 -18.84
N ARG A 87 27.40 10.23 -18.08
CA ARG A 87 27.80 8.86 -18.42
C ARG A 87 26.69 8.17 -19.21
N GLU A 88 26.50 8.58 -20.46
CA GLU A 88 25.33 8.22 -21.27
C GLU A 88 25.03 6.71 -21.28
N ALA A 89 26.05 5.87 -21.51
CA ALA A 89 25.86 4.42 -21.57
C ALA A 89 25.37 3.82 -20.24
N ASP A 90 25.94 4.27 -19.11
CA ASP A 90 25.54 3.82 -17.78
C ASP A 90 24.14 4.34 -17.43
N TYR A 91 23.84 5.58 -17.80
CA TYR A 91 22.53 6.22 -17.60
C TYR A 91 21.41 5.49 -18.37
N ARG A 92 21.61 5.17 -19.65
CA ARG A 92 20.63 4.47 -20.47
C ARG A 92 20.36 3.06 -19.98
N ARG A 93 21.40 2.34 -19.52
CA ARG A 93 21.25 1.02 -18.92
C ARG A 93 20.42 1.10 -17.64
N ALA A 94 20.77 2.00 -16.72
CA ALA A 94 20.04 2.17 -15.46
C ALA A 94 18.57 2.60 -15.67
N LEU A 95 18.30 3.49 -16.64
CA LEU A 95 16.93 3.86 -17.00
C LEU A 95 16.13 2.67 -17.53
N THR A 96 16.75 1.85 -18.37
CA THR A 96 16.13 0.64 -18.93
C THR A 96 15.78 -0.35 -17.83
N GLU A 97 16.69 -0.59 -16.87
CA GLU A 97 16.46 -1.47 -15.72
C GLU A 97 15.32 -0.98 -14.82
N ILE A 98 15.26 0.32 -14.53
CA ILE A 98 14.17 0.95 -13.78
C ILE A 98 12.84 0.73 -14.49
N ARG A 99 12.76 0.98 -15.81
CA ARG A 99 11.54 0.77 -16.60
C ARG A 99 11.12 -0.70 -16.61
N TYR A 100 12.06 -1.63 -16.77
CA TYR A 100 11.76 -3.06 -16.68
C TYR A 100 11.23 -3.48 -15.31
N ALA A 101 11.79 -2.92 -14.22
CA ALA A 101 11.31 -3.17 -12.87
C ALA A 101 9.87 -2.66 -12.69
N VAL A 102 9.61 -1.40 -13.06
CA VAL A 102 8.28 -0.77 -12.98
C VAL A 102 7.24 -1.55 -13.78
N ALA A 103 7.54 -1.86 -15.04
CA ALA A 103 6.64 -2.65 -15.89
C ALA A 103 6.33 -4.01 -15.26
N GLY A 104 7.34 -4.66 -14.67
CA GLY A 104 7.18 -5.91 -13.91
C GLY A 104 6.51 -5.77 -12.54
N GLY A 105 5.95 -4.60 -12.20
CA GLY A 105 5.28 -4.35 -10.92
C GLY A 105 6.23 -4.21 -9.72
N ARG A 106 7.55 -4.21 -9.94
CA ARG A 106 8.54 -3.94 -8.91
C ARG A 106 8.81 -2.44 -8.91
N MET A 107 8.29 -1.72 -7.93
CA MET A 107 8.67 -0.31 -7.75
C MET A 107 10.17 -0.26 -7.39
N PRO A 108 11.04 0.33 -8.24
CA PRO A 108 12.48 0.39 -7.98
C PRO A 108 12.81 1.41 -6.89
N PHE A 109 11.83 2.22 -6.50
CA PHE A 109 11.89 3.12 -5.38
C PHE A 109 11.04 2.53 -4.26
N ARG A 110 11.52 2.61 -3.01
CA ARG A 110 10.66 2.30 -1.88
C ARG A 110 9.42 3.19 -2.02
N ALA A 111 8.23 2.59 -2.07
CA ALA A 111 7.00 3.31 -1.73
C ALA A 111 7.32 4.10 -0.46
N ILE A 112 6.94 5.38 -0.40
CA ILE A 112 7.19 6.24 0.76
C ILE A 112 6.83 5.42 1.99
N GLU A 113 7.84 4.86 2.67
CA GLU A 113 7.68 4.19 3.95
C GLU A 113 7.12 5.29 4.82
N GLY A 114 5.83 5.19 5.17
CA GLY A 114 5.05 6.27 5.76
C GLY A 114 5.90 7.19 6.62
N GLY A 115 6.16 8.40 6.13
CA GLY A 115 6.79 9.49 6.88
C GLY A 115 8.13 9.19 7.57
N ARG A 116 9.01 8.33 7.05
CA ARG A 116 10.41 8.27 7.53
C ARG A 116 11.40 8.47 6.41
N ALA A 117 11.50 9.72 5.95
CA ALA A 117 12.71 10.20 5.30
C ALA A 117 13.93 9.87 6.19
N ARG A 118 14.90 9.16 5.63
CA ARG A 118 16.14 8.79 6.32
C ARG A 118 16.94 10.07 6.59
N GLY A 119 17.35 10.27 7.83
CA GLY A 119 18.43 11.20 8.17
C GLY A 119 18.34 11.82 9.55
N ALA A 120 17.15 12.17 10.00
CA ALA A 120 16.91 12.56 11.39
C ALA A 120 15.53 12.06 11.76
N GLY A 121 15.48 11.03 12.61
CA GLY A 121 14.27 10.81 13.39
C GLY A 121 13.92 12.11 14.13
N PRO A 122 12.68 12.27 14.60
CA PRO A 122 12.33 13.45 15.36
C PRO A 122 13.36 13.73 16.44
N SER A 123 13.72 15.00 16.63
CA SER A 123 14.75 15.41 17.57
C SER A 123 14.51 14.76 18.93
N LYS A 124 15.58 14.58 19.72
CA LYS A 124 15.45 14.07 21.09
C LYS A 124 14.38 14.86 21.86
N THR A 125 14.39 16.19 21.72
CA THR A 125 13.36 17.08 22.27
C THR A 125 11.96 16.75 21.78
N TRP A 126 11.75 16.54 20.47
CA TRP A 126 10.43 16.16 19.94
C TRP A 126 9.94 14.82 20.50
N ARG A 127 10.83 13.83 20.64
CA ARG A 127 10.47 12.53 21.23
C ARG A 127 10.14 12.65 22.71
N GLU A 128 10.91 13.43 23.46
CA GLU A 128 10.69 13.68 24.89
C GLU A 128 9.38 14.44 25.12
N THR A 129 9.16 15.55 24.39
CA THR A 129 7.92 16.33 24.49
C THR A 129 6.70 15.49 24.12
N ARG A 130 6.75 14.73 23.03
CA ARG A 130 5.62 13.89 22.63
C ARG A 130 5.37 12.75 23.60
N SER A 131 6.42 12.16 24.19
CA SER A 131 6.26 11.15 25.24
C SER A 131 5.63 11.74 26.50
N SER A 132 5.99 12.98 26.88
CA SER A 132 5.33 13.67 27.99
C SER A 132 3.89 14.05 27.68
N GLU A 133 3.57 14.51 26.46
CA GLU A 133 2.20 14.79 26.05
C GLU A 133 1.35 13.52 25.98
N ASP A 134 1.91 12.41 25.50
CA ASP A 134 1.22 11.11 25.46
C ASP A 134 0.99 10.56 26.87
N ALA A 135 1.95 10.74 27.79
CA ALA A 135 1.82 10.38 29.20
C ALA A 135 0.76 11.24 29.89
N ASP A 136 0.82 12.56 29.72
CA ASP A 136 -0.17 13.50 30.26
C ASP A 136 -1.56 13.26 29.67
N ARG A 137 -1.67 12.90 28.38
CA ARG A 137 -2.94 12.53 27.76
C ARG A 137 -3.52 11.27 28.39
N THR A 138 -2.69 10.24 28.58
CA THR A 138 -3.09 8.98 29.21
C THR A 138 -3.54 9.22 30.65
N LEU A 139 -2.75 10.00 31.40
CA LEU A 139 -3.04 10.35 32.78
C LEU A 139 -4.33 11.18 32.89
N ALA A 140 -4.49 12.24 32.10
CA ALA A 140 -5.71 13.06 32.14
C ALA A 140 -6.99 12.24 31.86
N GLN A 141 -6.90 11.17 31.08
CA GLN A 141 -8.05 10.32 30.77
C GLN A 141 -8.39 9.31 31.88
N THR A 142 -7.58 9.12 32.92
CA THR A 142 -7.92 8.18 34.01
C THR A 142 -9.08 8.67 34.87
N VAL A 143 -9.32 9.98 34.89
CA VAL A 143 -10.37 10.64 35.69
C VAL A 143 -11.45 11.28 34.80
N PRO A 144 -12.71 11.43 35.27
CA PRO A 144 -13.69 12.26 34.58
C PRO A 144 -13.25 13.72 34.51
N CYS A 145 -13.67 14.46 33.48
CA CYS A 145 -13.33 15.88 33.38
C CYS A 145 -14.09 16.70 34.42
N PRO A 146 -13.42 17.50 35.28
CA PRO A 146 -14.08 18.29 36.33
C PRO A 146 -14.71 19.59 35.80
N VAL A 147 -14.58 19.87 34.50
CA VAL A 147 -15.14 21.07 33.87
C VAL A 147 -16.64 20.84 33.63
N GLU A 148 -17.50 21.64 34.25
CA GLU A 148 -18.97 21.43 34.29
C GLU A 148 -19.63 21.24 32.93
N TRP A 149 -19.12 21.92 31.90
CA TRP A 149 -19.68 21.88 30.55
C TRP A 149 -19.05 20.81 29.65
N CYS A 150 -18.00 20.11 30.12
CA CYS A 150 -17.32 19.07 29.38
C CYS A 150 -17.91 17.70 29.75
N PRO A 151 -18.60 16.99 28.84
CA PRO A 151 -19.25 15.71 29.15
C PRO A 151 -18.27 14.52 29.26
N ALA A 152 -16.96 14.74 29.07
CA ALA A 152 -15.98 13.68 28.91
C ALA A 152 -15.77 12.86 30.20
N ARG A 153 -16.04 11.56 30.10
CA ARG A 153 -15.83 10.58 31.18
C ARG A 153 -14.39 10.06 31.20
N ALA A 154 -14.03 9.33 32.24
CA ALA A 154 -12.78 8.56 32.26
C ALA A 154 -12.69 7.66 31.01
N GLY A 155 -11.54 7.65 30.35
CA GLY A 155 -11.28 6.99 29.07
C GLY A 155 -11.68 7.79 27.84
N GLU A 156 -12.41 8.90 27.97
CA GLU A 156 -12.85 9.72 26.84
C GLU A 156 -12.00 11.00 26.66
N PRO A 157 -11.76 11.45 25.43
CA PRO A 157 -11.12 12.74 25.18
C PRO A 157 -12.02 13.92 25.57
N CYS A 158 -11.42 15.04 25.99
CA CYS A 158 -12.16 16.27 26.29
C CYS A 158 -12.83 16.84 25.03
N ARG A 159 -13.91 17.61 25.23
CA ARG A 159 -14.66 18.29 24.16
C ARG A 159 -14.84 19.75 24.55
N SER A 160 -14.89 20.65 23.58
CA SER A 160 -15.16 22.08 23.80
C SER A 160 -16.64 22.40 24.12
N GLY A 161 -17.50 21.38 24.11
CA GLY A 161 -18.90 21.46 24.51
C GLY A 161 -19.62 20.10 24.35
N PRO A 162 -20.87 19.97 24.83
CA PRO A 162 -21.58 18.69 24.85
C PRO A 162 -21.72 17.99 23.49
N LEU A 163 -21.86 18.77 22.41
CA LEU A 163 -22.03 18.28 21.04
C LEU A 163 -20.78 18.49 20.17
N ALA A 164 -19.67 18.99 20.74
CA ALA A 164 -18.47 19.27 19.98
C ALA A 164 -17.66 18.00 19.69
N ALA A 165 -16.85 18.04 18.63
CA ALA A 165 -15.88 16.99 18.34
C ALA A 165 -14.84 16.88 19.48
N PRO A 166 -14.25 15.68 19.69
CA PRO A 166 -13.12 15.50 20.58
C PRO A 166 -11.98 16.46 20.26
N MET A 167 -11.42 17.08 21.30
CA MET A 167 -10.24 17.92 21.18
C MET A 167 -8.99 17.05 21.11
N THR A 168 -7.96 17.58 20.46
CA THR A 168 -6.62 16.98 20.43
C THR A 168 -5.89 17.14 21.77
N GLY A 169 -6.25 18.16 22.56
CA GLY A 169 -5.77 18.39 23.92
C GLY A 169 -6.82 18.10 25.00
N TRP A 170 -6.47 18.39 26.25
CA TRP A 170 -7.31 18.19 27.44
C TRP A 170 -7.49 19.50 28.20
N HIS A 171 -8.55 19.58 29.01
CA HIS A 171 -8.69 20.70 29.94
C HIS A 171 -7.60 20.62 31.02
N PRO A 172 -6.88 21.72 31.32
CA PRO A 172 -5.83 21.72 32.34
C PRO A 172 -6.30 21.20 33.69
N SER A 173 -7.52 21.55 34.11
CA SER A 173 -8.13 21.09 35.35
C SER A 173 -8.27 19.57 35.44
N ARG A 174 -8.41 18.88 34.30
CA ARG A 174 -8.51 17.41 34.25
C ARG A 174 -7.16 16.75 34.50
N LEU A 175 -6.09 17.26 33.89
CA LEU A 175 -4.74 16.75 34.16
C LEU A 175 -4.33 17.00 35.60
N MET A 176 -4.69 18.14 36.18
CA MET A 176 -4.45 18.42 37.59
C MET A 176 -5.18 17.42 38.50
N ALA A 177 -6.48 17.17 38.26
CA ALA A 177 -7.25 16.20 39.03
C ALA A 177 -6.63 14.78 38.96
N ALA A 178 -6.22 14.35 37.76
CA ALA A 178 -5.57 13.06 37.58
C ALA A 178 -4.24 12.94 38.32
N ARG A 179 -3.43 14.01 38.36
CA ARG A 179 -2.18 14.06 39.13
C ARG A 179 -2.46 13.97 40.63
N THR A 180 -3.46 14.70 41.14
CA THR A 180 -3.87 14.63 42.55
C THR A 180 -4.33 13.23 42.95
N GLU A 181 -5.13 12.55 42.12
CA GLU A 181 -5.58 11.17 42.39
C GLU A 181 -4.42 10.16 42.34
N ALA A 182 -3.49 10.34 41.41
CA ALA A 182 -2.30 9.48 41.30
C ALA A 182 -1.33 9.64 42.48
N GLU A 183 -1.22 10.83 43.06
CA GLU A 183 -0.43 11.09 44.28
C GLU A 183 -1.11 10.57 45.56
N ALA A 184 -2.43 10.39 45.54
CA ALA A 184 -3.21 9.91 46.67
C ALA A 184 -3.39 8.37 46.72
N SER A 185 -2.97 7.66 45.67
CA SER A 185 -3.05 6.19 45.54
C SER A 185 -1.73 5.51 45.85
#